data_AF-A0A1B7MRD1-F1
#
_entry.id   AF-A0A1B7MRD1-F1
#
_cell.length_a   1.000
_cell.length_b   1.000
_cell.length_c   1.000
_cell.angle_alpha   90.00
_cell.angle_beta   90.00
_cell.angle_gamma   90.00
#
_symmetry.space_group_name_H-M   'P 1'
#
loop_
_entity.id
_entity.type
_entity.pdbx_description
1 polymer ?
#
loop_
_entity_poly.entity_id
_entity_poly.type
_entity_poly.pdbx_seq_one_letter_code
_entity_poly.pdbx_strand_id
1 'polypeptide(L)'
;MIRPLSSIITENVTETPSLLLLLPSELLIENLRHLDHRSILRCCSVCRELKRVIDSSVELQYRIELALDCMLDGPPSILTVAERLEQLRDLRRAWTLFEWKKEIRVPMSGFCQAYELVGGVFAKTSSSAGVFIHYGSRHFVSTWLPSSSDPGHTLVRGDLGIATRDFAIDPTQDLIALVKTDEDLSHDSGYIEVYIRTISSNVQHPAAASPMLRTSTSFPMNSAFIQIVDDVVGMMFWTELEGGRIAIWSWKTGKILVDLDVDHLPPNISDFSFISRRAYMVTRGMGGGAIQVFTFGEDENDVVHVANLLLPPLKLRTHIVHSNIHTGPFVADCPPGTPFWTNQEERMYVLSVQYIQVDPDAPGARPRFCLFFKSSTPLRYVRKHREQRPEGAFEVPWDEWGPQGTRMLHHQVQYQWLRYVHGHRVVFPVASGSMHQMQVLDFNIRKSERQALTTQPDSRARIEVVDYPSTISSDNIFLSPIETSLPYCIYRRDELQGFSGVMIDERRLIGLKV
;
A
#
# COMPACT_ATOMS: atom_id res chain seq x y z
N MET A 1 6.46 -52.75 67.16
CA MET A 1 5.83 -53.25 65.92
C MET A 1 5.53 -52.01 65.07
N ILE A 2 6.12 -51.94 63.86
CA ILE A 2 5.86 -50.99 62.76
C ILE A 2 6.29 -49.52 62.99
N ARG A 3 7.48 -49.17 62.47
CA ARG A 3 7.79 -47.84 61.92
C ARG A 3 7.38 -47.84 60.43
N PRO A 4 6.74 -46.80 59.88
CA PRO A 4 6.74 -46.58 58.44
C PRO A 4 7.98 -45.78 58.04
N LEU A 5 8.73 -46.31 57.07
CA LEU A 5 9.79 -45.61 56.37
C LEU A 5 9.16 -44.60 55.40
N SER A 6 9.33 -43.31 55.67
CA SER A 6 9.20 -42.26 54.66
C SER A 6 10.57 -42.03 54.01
N SER A 7 10.93 -42.85 53.03
CA SER A 7 12.05 -42.55 52.13
C SER A 7 11.55 -41.59 51.04
N ILE A 8 11.77 -40.30 51.26
CA ILE A 8 11.73 -39.30 50.20
C ILE A 8 12.92 -39.59 49.29
N ILE A 9 12.65 -40.20 48.14
CA ILE A 9 13.59 -40.21 47.02
C ILE A 9 13.52 -38.80 46.44
N THR A 10 14.47 -37.95 46.83
CA THR A 10 14.80 -36.74 46.08
C THR A 10 15.63 -37.21 44.89
N GLU A 11 14.95 -37.51 43.78
CA GLU A 11 15.62 -37.56 42.48
C GLU A 11 16.16 -36.16 42.19
N ASN A 12 17.45 -35.95 42.48
CA ASN A 12 18.21 -34.86 41.91
C ASN A 12 18.30 -35.11 40.40
N VAL A 13 17.31 -34.60 39.66
CA VAL A 13 17.42 -34.42 38.22
C VAL A 13 18.54 -33.42 38.01
N THR A 14 19.76 -33.92 37.77
CA THR A 14 20.84 -33.10 37.26
C THR A 14 20.45 -32.68 35.85
N GLU A 15 19.92 -31.46 35.71
CA GLU A 15 19.71 -30.83 34.41
C GLU A 15 21.04 -30.84 33.66
N THR A 16 21.12 -31.64 32.60
CA THR A 16 22.25 -31.57 31.69
C THR A 16 22.22 -30.18 31.05
N PRO A 17 23.31 -29.39 31.14
CA PRO A 17 23.33 -28.07 30.53
C PRO A 17 23.08 -28.23 29.04
N SER A 18 22.13 -27.46 28.51
CA SER A 18 21.82 -27.46 27.09
C SER A 18 23.10 -27.21 26.30
N LEU A 19 23.45 -28.12 25.39
CA LEU A 19 24.63 -28.01 24.53
C LEU A 19 24.64 -26.70 23.73
N LEU A 20 23.45 -26.16 23.42
CA LEU A 20 23.30 -24.86 22.77
C LEU A 20 23.85 -23.73 23.64
N LEU A 21 23.56 -23.73 24.95
CA LEU A 21 23.99 -22.67 25.87
C LEU A 21 25.48 -22.76 26.24
N LEU A 22 26.18 -23.80 25.81
CA LEU A 22 27.64 -23.92 25.94
C LEU A 22 28.40 -23.19 24.82
N LEU A 23 27.69 -22.75 23.77
CA LEU A 23 28.31 -21.99 22.68
C LEU A 23 28.67 -20.56 23.15
N PRO A 24 29.81 -20.01 22.68
CA PRO A 24 30.10 -18.58 22.82
C PRO A 24 28.96 -17.70 22.26
N SER A 25 28.82 -16.49 22.81
CA SER A 25 27.73 -15.57 22.46
C SER A 25 27.71 -15.22 20.96
N GLU A 26 28.87 -15.14 20.32
CA GLU A 26 29.02 -14.88 18.90
C GLU A 26 28.42 -15.99 18.04
N LEU A 27 28.61 -17.25 18.43
CA LEU A 27 28.02 -18.40 17.74
C LEU A 27 26.51 -18.50 18.00
N LEU A 28 26.06 -18.14 19.19
CA LEU A 28 24.62 -18.04 19.47
C LEU A 28 23.97 -16.98 18.58
N ILE A 29 24.58 -15.80 18.44
CA ILE A 29 24.09 -14.72 17.57
C ILE A 29 24.04 -15.19 16.11
N GLU A 30 25.11 -15.78 15.61
CA GLU A 30 25.17 -16.31 14.24
C GLU A 30 24.07 -17.34 13.97
N ASN A 31 23.80 -18.25 14.92
CA ASN A 31 22.68 -19.20 14.76
C ASN A 31 21.32 -18.50 14.78
N LEU A 32 21.11 -17.59 15.72
CA LEU A 32 19.83 -16.89 15.90
C LEU A 32 19.50 -15.95 14.72
N ARG A 33 20.50 -15.44 14.00
CA ARG A 33 20.27 -14.53 12.86
C ARG A 33 19.53 -15.20 11.69
N HIS A 34 19.59 -16.54 11.59
CA HIS A 34 18.88 -17.31 10.57
C HIS A 34 17.40 -17.51 10.88
N LEU A 35 16.95 -17.16 12.09
CA LEU A 35 15.56 -17.23 12.49
C LEU A 35 14.79 -15.97 12.05
N ASP A 36 13.48 -16.12 11.88
CA ASP A 36 12.57 -15.00 11.75
C ASP A 36 12.40 -14.27 13.10
N HIS A 37 11.96 -13.02 13.04
CA HIS A 37 11.81 -12.16 14.23
C HIS A 37 10.87 -12.76 15.30
N ARG A 38 9.82 -13.52 14.93
CA ARG A 38 8.92 -14.16 15.89
C ARG A 38 9.62 -15.31 16.60
N SER A 39 10.39 -16.10 15.86
CA SER A 39 11.22 -17.17 16.41
C SER A 39 12.30 -16.62 17.34
N ILE A 40 12.98 -15.53 16.97
CA ILE A 40 13.93 -14.83 17.87
C ILE A 40 13.22 -14.38 19.16
N LEU A 41 12.07 -13.73 19.05
CA LEU A 41 11.31 -13.28 20.23
C LEU A 41 10.84 -14.45 21.11
N ARG A 42 10.49 -15.60 20.52
CA ARG A 42 10.18 -16.83 21.28
C ARG A 42 11.40 -17.36 22.02
N CYS A 43 12.60 -17.29 21.45
CA CYS A 43 13.84 -17.66 22.14
C CYS A 43 14.07 -16.85 23.42
N CYS A 44 13.63 -15.58 23.48
CA CYS A 44 13.69 -14.78 24.71
C CYS A 44 12.85 -15.37 25.86
N SER A 45 11.82 -16.16 25.56
CA SER A 45 10.96 -16.81 26.55
C SER A 45 11.45 -18.20 26.95
N VAL A 46 12.46 -18.76 26.27
CA VAL A 46 13.00 -20.09 26.56
C VAL A 46 13.89 -20.08 27.80
N CYS A 47 14.88 -19.17 27.85
CA CYS A 47 15.74 -19.02 29.02
C CYS A 47 16.36 -17.62 29.14
N ARG A 48 16.87 -17.29 30.33
CA ARG A 48 17.49 -15.99 30.64
C ARG A 48 18.74 -15.72 29.82
N GLU A 49 19.52 -16.75 29.50
CA GLU A 49 20.77 -16.58 28.76
C GLU A 49 20.52 -16.22 27.29
N LEU A 50 19.59 -16.92 26.60
CA LEU A 50 19.18 -16.54 25.25
C LEU A 50 18.58 -15.14 25.24
N LYS A 51 17.74 -14.80 26.22
CA LYS A 51 17.22 -13.44 26.37
C LYS A 51 18.34 -12.41 26.51
N ARG A 52 19.35 -12.68 27.35
CA ARG A 52 20.52 -11.81 27.56
C ARG A 52 21.31 -11.61 26.26
N VAL A 53 21.60 -12.69 25.53
CA VAL A 53 22.30 -12.63 24.23
C VAL A 53 21.50 -11.84 23.21
N ILE A 54 20.19 -12.07 23.11
CA ILE A 54 19.31 -11.35 22.19
C ILE A 54 19.26 -9.86 22.55
N ASP A 55 19.03 -9.53 23.83
CA ASP A 55 18.92 -8.14 24.30
C ASP A 55 20.23 -7.35 24.17
N SER A 56 21.39 -8.01 24.26
CA SER A 56 22.71 -7.37 24.13
C SER A 56 23.25 -7.31 22.69
N SER A 57 22.72 -8.12 21.77
CA SER A 57 23.16 -8.16 20.37
C SER A 57 22.49 -7.07 19.55
N VAL A 58 23.28 -6.09 19.09
CA VAL A 58 22.81 -5.03 18.18
C VAL A 58 22.21 -5.61 16.89
N GLU A 59 22.78 -6.69 16.36
CA GLU A 59 22.30 -7.35 15.14
C GLU A 59 20.90 -7.97 15.33
N LEU A 60 20.70 -8.71 16.41
CA LEU A 60 19.41 -9.32 16.70
C LEU A 60 18.36 -8.26 17.06
N GLN A 61 18.75 -7.22 17.81
CA GLN A 61 17.87 -6.09 18.09
C GLN A 61 17.46 -5.36 16.82
N TYR A 62 18.37 -5.13 15.89
CA TYR A 62 18.07 -4.49 14.61
C TYR A 62 17.07 -5.28 13.78
N ARG A 63 17.22 -6.62 13.69
CA ARG A 63 16.23 -7.48 13.01
C ARG A 63 14.84 -7.43 13.66
N ILE A 64 14.77 -7.47 14.99
CA ILE A 64 13.51 -7.35 15.73
C ILE A 64 12.86 -5.99 15.46
N GLU A 65 13.65 -4.92 15.48
CA GLU A 65 13.15 -3.56 15.32
C GLU A 65 12.71 -3.24 13.89
N LEU A 66 13.38 -3.77 12.87
CA LEU A 66 12.90 -3.72 11.49
C LEU A 66 11.52 -4.36 11.37
N ALA A 67 11.33 -5.55 11.94
CA ALA A 67 10.03 -6.22 11.92
C ALA A 67 8.95 -5.43 12.68
N LEU A 68 9.31 -4.81 13.81
CA LEU A 68 8.42 -3.93 14.56
C LEU A 68 7.97 -2.71 13.74
N ASP A 69 8.85 -2.19 12.88
CA ASP A 69 8.56 -1.06 11.99
C ASP A 69 7.94 -1.46 10.64
N CYS A 70 7.70 -2.76 10.39
CA CYS A 70 7.30 -3.29 9.08
C CYS A 70 8.30 -2.89 7.97
N MET A 71 9.60 -2.95 8.28
CA MET A 71 10.70 -2.60 7.39
C MET A 71 11.58 -3.81 7.06
N LEU A 72 12.30 -3.70 5.95
CA LEU A 72 13.30 -4.64 5.48
C LEU A 72 14.67 -3.96 5.52
N ASP A 73 15.71 -4.78 5.73
CA ASP A 73 17.07 -4.30 5.69
C ASP A 73 17.47 -3.91 4.25
N GLY A 74 18.27 -2.84 4.13
CA GLY A 74 18.82 -2.38 2.86
C GLY A 74 20.12 -3.09 2.48
N PRO A 75 20.60 -2.94 1.24
CA PRO A 75 21.85 -3.54 0.78
C PRO A 75 23.05 -3.05 1.60
N PRO A 76 24.18 -3.78 1.67
CA PRO A 76 25.36 -3.36 2.43
C PRO A 76 25.80 -1.93 2.12
N SER A 77 26.17 -1.17 3.15
CA SER A 77 26.65 0.20 3.00
C SER A 77 27.78 0.51 3.99
N ILE A 78 28.29 1.75 3.98
CA ILE A 78 29.28 2.23 4.94
C ILE A 78 28.77 2.27 6.39
N LEU A 79 27.45 2.16 6.58
CA LEU A 79 26.83 2.23 7.89
C LEU A 79 26.94 0.89 8.61
N THR A 80 27.41 0.94 9.85
CA THR A 80 27.34 -0.17 10.79
C THR A 80 25.89 -0.51 11.14
N VAL A 81 25.66 -1.73 11.63
CA VAL A 81 24.33 -2.16 12.10
C VAL A 81 23.84 -1.26 13.25
N ALA A 82 24.76 -0.75 14.09
CA ALA A 82 24.43 0.19 15.15
C ALA A 82 23.90 1.52 14.60
N GLU A 83 24.55 2.11 13.59
CA GLU A 83 24.09 3.35 12.95
C GLU A 83 22.76 3.15 12.20
N ARG A 84 22.56 1.98 11.57
CA ARG A 84 21.28 1.62 10.95
C ARG A 84 20.15 1.56 11.98
N LEU A 85 20.39 0.90 13.11
CA LEU A 85 19.44 0.80 14.21
C LEU A 85 19.13 2.18 14.82
N GLU A 86 20.13 3.04 14.98
CA GLU A 86 19.94 4.41 15.43
C GLU A 86 19.04 5.18 14.46
N GLN A 87 19.31 5.14 13.15
CA GLN A 87 18.49 5.79 12.13
C GLN A 87 17.04 5.27 12.11
N LEU A 88 16.84 3.96 12.31
CA LEU A 88 15.51 3.34 12.38
C LEU A 88 14.72 3.87 13.59
N ARG A 89 15.35 3.89 14.76
CA ARG A 89 14.76 4.42 15.99
C ARG A 89 14.47 5.92 15.87
N ASP A 90 15.35 6.66 15.22
CA ASP A 90 15.18 8.08 14.92
C ASP A 90 13.95 8.34 14.04
N LEU A 91 13.79 7.57 12.96
CA LEU A 91 12.63 7.67 12.08
C LEU A 91 11.34 7.30 12.83
N ARG A 92 11.37 6.22 13.61
CA ARG A 92 10.25 5.81 14.45
C ARG A 92 9.86 6.90 15.45
N ARG A 93 10.84 7.50 16.14
CA ARG A 93 10.62 8.59 17.09
C ARG A 93 9.97 9.79 16.40
N ALA A 94 10.48 10.19 15.23
CA ALA A 94 9.93 11.30 14.46
C ALA A 94 8.45 11.08 14.10
N TRP A 95 8.09 9.88 13.62
CA TRP A 95 6.68 9.55 13.36
C TRP A 95 5.84 9.46 14.65
N THR A 96 6.39 8.91 15.73
CA THR A 96 5.66 8.73 16.99
C THR A 96 5.38 10.03 17.71
N LEU A 97 6.31 10.99 17.68
CA LEU A 97 6.13 12.34 18.22
C LEU A 97 5.50 13.29 17.18
N PHE A 98 5.33 12.81 15.94
CA PHE A 98 4.87 13.56 14.78
C PHE A 98 5.67 14.85 14.56
N GLU A 99 7.00 14.70 14.54
CA GLU A 99 8.00 15.76 14.38
C GLU A 99 8.72 15.61 13.04
N TRP A 100 8.86 16.71 12.30
CA TRP A 100 9.68 16.76 11.10
C TRP A 100 10.96 17.55 11.34
N LYS A 101 12.06 17.07 10.76
CA LYS A 101 13.39 17.70 10.89
C LYS A 101 13.52 18.96 10.03
N LYS A 102 12.76 19.08 8.93
CA LYS A 102 12.91 20.17 7.94
C LYS A 102 11.63 20.37 7.12
N GLU A 103 11.30 21.62 6.81
CA GLU A 103 10.31 21.99 5.79
C GLU A 103 11.07 22.50 4.55
N ILE A 104 10.68 22.03 3.35
CA ILE A 104 11.29 22.45 2.08
C ILE A 104 10.18 22.73 1.08
N ARG A 105 10.31 23.85 0.37
CA ARG A 105 9.42 24.21 -0.73
C ARG A 105 10.07 23.81 -2.04
N VAL A 106 9.41 22.93 -2.78
CA VAL A 106 9.86 22.48 -4.10
C VAL A 106 8.98 23.15 -5.16
N PRO A 107 9.52 24.08 -5.98
CA PRO A 107 8.73 24.74 -7.00
C PRO A 107 8.33 23.75 -8.10
N MET A 108 7.04 23.77 -8.46
CA MET A 108 6.48 22.91 -9.51
C MET A 108 5.75 23.80 -10.53
N SER A 109 6.33 23.98 -11.71
CA SER A 109 5.78 24.86 -12.75
C SER A 109 4.79 24.15 -13.66
N GLY A 110 3.77 24.86 -14.13
CA GLY A 110 2.82 24.40 -15.15
C GLY A 110 1.71 23.48 -14.62
N PHE A 111 0.72 23.22 -15.46
CA PHE A 111 -0.41 22.35 -15.14
C PHE A 111 0.03 20.90 -14.87
N CYS A 112 -0.82 20.15 -14.18
CA CYS A 112 -0.62 18.75 -13.89
C CYS A 112 -1.71 17.95 -14.60
N GLN A 113 -1.33 17.12 -15.58
CA GLN A 113 -2.28 16.26 -16.28
C GLN A 113 -2.33 14.88 -15.63
N ALA A 114 -1.19 14.21 -15.53
CA ALA A 114 -0.99 13.00 -14.74
C ALA A 114 0.22 13.21 -13.81
N TYR A 115 0.25 12.49 -12.70
CA TYR A 115 1.35 12.55 -11.73
C TYR A 115 1.53 11.24 -11.00
N GLU A 116 2.75 11.05 -10.50
CA GLU A 116 3.14 9.93 -9.67
C GLU A 116 4.04 10.40 -8.52
N LEU A 117 3.93 9.73 -7.38
CA LEU A 117 4.88 9.86 -6.27
C LEU A 117 5.32 8.45 -5.88
N VAL A 118 6.52 8.06 -6.24
CA VAL A 118 7.06 6.70 -6.01
C VAL A 118 8.51 6.79 -5.59
N GLY A 119 8.93 6.06 -4.55
CA GLY A 119 10.33 5.98 -4.16
C GLY A 119 11.00 7.32 -3.84
N GLY A 120 10.23 8.34 -3.41
CA GLY A 120 10.74 9.69 -3.18
C GLY A 120 10.91 10.54 -4.44
N VAL A 121 10.35 10.11 -5.56
CA VAL A 121 10.33 10.86 -6.83
C VAL A 121 8.91 11.30 -7.12
N PHE A 122 8.72 12.62 -7.25
CA PHE A 122 7.48 13.20 -7.76
C PHE A 122 7.63 13.45 -9.26
N ALA A 123 6.84 12.76 -10.08
CA ALA A 123 6.83 12.94 -11.52
C ALA A 123 5.47 13.46 -11.98
N LYS A 124 5.46 14.25 -13.04
CA LYS A 124 4.23 14.71 -13.68
C LYS A 124 4.38 14.95 -15.17
N THR A 125 3.26 14.84 -15.86
CA THR A 125 3.09 15.38 -17.21
C THR A 125 2.37 16.72 -17.16
N SER A 126 2.71 17.63 -18.07
CA SER A 126 2.14 18.98 -18.12
C SER A 126 1.59 19.29 -19.51
N SER A 127 0.32 19.66 -19.60
CA SER A 127 -0.22 20.18 -20.87
C SER A 127 0.22 21.64 -21.07
N SER A 128 0.71 21.94 -22.27
CA SER A 128 1.06 23.31 -22.70
C SER A 128 -0.18 24.16 -23.02
N ALA A 129 -1.33 23.53 -23.27
CA ALA A 129 -2.60 24.20 -23.53
C ALA A 129 -3.59 23.83 -22.41
N GLY A 130 -3.78 24.75 -21.45
CA GLY A 130 -4.65 24.58 -20.28
C GLY A 130 -6.15 24.44 -20.57
N VAL A 131 -6.55 23.83 -21.70
CA VAL A 131 -7.94 23.85 -22.18
C VAL A 131 -8.47 22.50 -22.67
N PHE A 132 -7.65 21.46 -22.93
CA PHE A 132 -8.18 20.17 -23.42
C PHE A 132 -7.54 18.94 -22.76
N ILE A 133 -8.31 18.26 -21.90
CA ILE A 133 -7.94 17.01 -21.18
C ILE A 133 -7.87 15.80 -22.15
N HIS A 134 -8.34 15.96 -23.39
CA HIS A 134 -8.41 14.89 -24.38
C HIS A 134 -7.09 14.60 -25.10
N TYR A 135 -6.11 15.50 -25.06
CA TYR A 135 -4.81 15.29 -25.71
C TYR A 135 -3.74 14.92 -24.68
N GLY A 136 -2.86 14.00 -25.05
CA GLY A 136 -1.74 13.59 -24.21
C GLY A 136 -0.68 14.67 -24.13
N SER A 137 0.04 14.69 -23.02
CA SER A 137 1.18 15.58 -22.87
C SER A 137 2.46 14.91 -23.34
N ARG A 138 3.31 15.70 -24.00
CA ARG A 138 4.69 15.35 -24.31
C ARG A 138 5.68 15.89 -23.28
N HIS A 139 5.27 16.81 -22.42
CA HIS A 139 6.16 17.45 -21.45
C HIS A 139 6.17 16.66 -20.14
N PHE A 140 7.36 16.30 -19.67
CA PHE A 140 7.54 15.48 -18.48
C PHE A 140 8.52 16.13 -17.50
N VAL A 141 8.16 16.14 -16.23
CA VAL A 141 9.02 16.61 -15.14
C VAL A 141 9.12 15.49 -14.11
N SER A 142 10.33 15.18 -13.68
CA SER A 142 10.58 14.26 -12.56
C SER A 142 11.48 14.93 -11.55
N THR A 143 11.07 14.96 -10.29
CA THR A 143 11.83 15.57 -9.20
C THR A 143 12.08 14.55 -8.10
N TRP A 144 13.35 14.24 -7.88
CA TRP A 144 13.81 13.50 -6.72
C TRP A 144 13.73 14.44 -5.53
N LEU A 145 12.81 14.14 -4.62
CA LEU A 145 12.50 15.02 -3.51
C LEU A 145 13.68 15.08 -2.54
N PRO A 146 14.00 16.26 -1.98
CA PRO A 146 15.07 16.38 -1.01
C PRO A 146 14.83 15.47 0.21
N SER A 147 15.91 14.99 0.81
CA SER A 147 15.92 14.23 2.07
C SER A 147 16.96 14.84 3.03
N SER A 148 17.18 14.21 4.18
CA SER A 148 18.24 14.63 5.11
C SER A 148 19.65 14.45 4.55
N SER A 149 19.82 13.53 3.57
CA SER A 149 21.12 13.14 3.01
C SER A 149 21.27 13.48 1.53
N ASP A 150 20.22 13.94 0.86
CA ASP A 150 20.21 14.25 -0.57
C ASP A 150 19.47 15.59 -0.78
N PRO A 151 20.09 16.61 -1.40
CA PRO A 151 19.42 17.87 -1.69
C PRO A 151 18.25 17.74 -2.69
N GLY A 152 18.12 16.61 -3.39
CA GLY A 152 17.16 16.41 -4.45
C GLY A 152 17.60 17.07 -5.75
N HIS A 153 16.92 16.73 -6.84
CA HIS A 153 17.16 17.32 -8.16
C HIS A 153 15.94 17.16 -9.06
N THR A 154 15.85 17.97 -10.12
CA THR A 154 14.75 17.96 -11.07
C THR A 154 15.28 17.71 -12.48
N LEU A 155 14.63 16.77 -13.17
CA LEU A 155 14.77 16.49 -14.59
C LEU A 155 13.56 17.06 -15.32
N VAL A 156 13.79 17.90 -16.32
CA VAL A 156 12.75 18.44 -17.20
C VAL A 156 12.97 17.95 -18.61
N ARG A 157 11.93 17.38 -19.22
CA ARG A 157 11.90 17.00 -20.63
C ARG A 157 10.79 17.77 -21.32
N GLY A 158 11.18 18.63 -22.25
CA GLY A 158 10.25 19.39 -23.09
C GLY A 158 9.38 18.50 -23.97
N ASP A 159 9.93 17.36 -24.41
CA ASP A 159 9.27 16.39 -25.27
C ASP A 159 9.72 14.96 -24.94
N LEU A 160 8.76 14.08 -24.65
CA LEU A 160 8.96 12.64 -24.47
C LEU A 160 9.09 11.91 -25.82
N GLY A 161 8.71 12.52 -26.93
CA GLY A 161 8.56 11.88 -28.23
C GLY A 161 7.28 11.06 -28.37
N ILE A 162 6.46 10.97 -27.31
CA ILE A 162 5.18 10.26 -27.26
C ILE A 162 4.17 11.14 -26.54
N ALA A 163 3.00 11.37 -27.15
CA ALA A 163 1.86 11.94 -26.45
C ALA A 163 1.37 10.96 -25.38
N THR A 164 1.56 11.34 -24.12
CA THR A 164 1.30 10.49 -22.97
C THR A 164 0.04 10.94 -22.27
N ARG A 165 -0.92 10.03 -22.13
CA ARG A 165 -2.17 10.27 -21.42
C ARG A 165 -2.01 10.10 -19.91
N ASP A 166 -1.41 8.98 -19.53
CA ASP A 166 -1.14 8.58 -18.15
C ASP A 166 0.17 7.77 -18.10
N PHE A 167 0.74 7.59 -16.92
CA PHE A 167 1.99 6.86 -16.76
C PHE A 167 2.15 6.27 -15.36
N ALA A 168 2.96 5.23 -15.25
CA ALA A 168 3.48 4.72 -13.98
C ALA A 168 5.00 4.79 -13.97
N ILE A 169 5.60 4.92 -12.78
CA ILE A 169 7.05 4.88 -12.59
C ILE A 169 7.45 3.86 -11.52
N ASP A 170 8.63 3.27 -11.69
CA ASP A 170 9.38 2.65 -10.62
C ASP A 170 10.83 3.15 -10.67
N PRO A 171 11.17 4.19 -9.88
CA PRO A 171 12.52 4.75 -9.85
C PRO A 171 13.60 3.78 -9.41
N THR A 172 13.24 2.71 -8.70
CA THR A 172 14.23 1.72 -8.22
C THR A 172 14.75 0.85 -9.36
N GLN A 173 13.98 0.76 -10.44
CA GLN A 173 14.33 0.09 -11.69
C GLN A 173 14.67 1.08 -12.81
N ASP A 174 14.71 2.40 -12.54
CA ASP A 174 14.76 3.45 -13.57
C ASP A 174 13.66 3.31 -14.63
N LEU A 175 12.47 2.81 -14.27
CA LEU A 175 11.41 2.44 -15.21
C LEU A 175 10.28 3.49 -15.28
N ILE A 176 9.85 3.83 -16.49
CA ILE A 176 8.59 4.53 -16.77
C ILE A 176 7.78 3.76 -17.83
N ALA A 177 6.50 3.53 -17.53
CA ALA A 177 5.51 2.97 -18.44
C ALA A 177 4.58 4.10 -18.90
N LEU A 178 4.63 4.45 -20.18
CA LEU A 178 3.90 5.59 -20.77
C LEU A 178 2.70 5.08 -21.57
N VAL A 179 1.48 5.46 -21.17
CA VAL A 179 0.27 5.15 -21.92
C VAL A 179 0.14 6.13 -23.07
N LYS A 180 0.32 5.65 -24.30
CA LYS A 180 0.18 6.47 -25.50
C LYS A 180 -1.27 6.91 -25.67
N THR A 181 -1.46 8.12 -26.18
CA THR A 181 -2.70 8.51 -26.83
C THR A 181 -2.42 8.87 -28.28
N ASP A 182 -3.40 8.59 -29.13
CA ASP A 182 -3.34 9.04 -30.52
C ASP A 182 -3.52 10.56 -30.56
N GLU A 183 -2.73 11.22 -31.40
CA GLU A 183 -2.77 12.68 -31.60
C GLU A 183 -3.79 13.08 -32.68
N ASP A 184 -4.15 12.13 -33.54
CA ASP A 184 -5.10 12.29 -34.62
C ASP A 184 -6.46 11.66 -34.25
N LEU A 185 -7.56 12.25 -34.70
CA LEU A 185 -8.93 11.76 -34.47
C LEU A 185 -9.25 10.45 -35.22
N SER A 186 -8.33 9.98 -36.07
CA SER A 186 -8.40 8.65 -36.67
C SER A 186 -7.88 7.63 -35.66
N HIS A 187 -8.78 7.10 -34.83
CA HIS A 187 -8.53 5.98 -33.93
C HIS A 187 -8.27 4.69 -34.71
N ASP A 188 -7.12 4.61 -35.39
CA ASP A 188 -6.87 3.62 -36.45
C ASP A 188 -5.95 2.49 -36.00
N SER A 189 -5.45 2.53 -34.77
CA SER A 189 -4.48 1.53 -34.31
C SER A 189 -5.13 0.20 -33.90
N GLY A 190 -6.36 0.21 -33.36
CA GLY A 190 -6.99 -1.00 -32.81
C GLY A 190 -6.23 -1.61 -31.62
N TYR A 191 -5.30 -0.86 -31.01
CA TYR A 191 -4.47 -1.29 -29.89
C TYR A 191 -4.33 -0.19 -28.84
N ILE A 192 -4.30 -0.60 -27.58
CA ILE A 192 -3.72 0.24 -26.52
C ILE A 192 -2.21 0.00 -26.48
N GLU A 193 -1.42 1.07 -26.47
CA GLU A 193 0.04 0.99 -26.49
C GLU A 193 0.65 1.58 -25.22
N VAL A 194 1.49 0.81 -24.54
CA VAL A 194 2.25 1.24 -23.36
C VAL A 194 3.75 1.13 -23.65
N TYR A 195 4.46 2.25 -23.63
CA TYR A 195 5.90 2.28 -23.92
C TYR A 195 6.72 2.13 -22.64
N ILE A 196 7.71 1.24 -22.70
CA ILE A 196 8.58 0.89 -21.58
C ILE A 196 9.94 1.57 -21.77
N ARG A 197 10.21 2.59 -20.97
CA ARG A 197 11.40 3.44 -21.10
C ARG A 197 12.13 3.66 -19.79
N THR A 198 13.34 4.18 -19.88
CA THR A 198 14.09 4.64 -18.70
C THR A 198 13.61 6.02 -18.24
N ILE A 199 13.47 6.29 -16.94
CA ILE A 199 13.19 7.65 -16.43
C ILE A 199 14.37 8.58 -16.74
N SER A 200 15.59 8.10 -16.48
CA SER A 200 16.84 8.87 -16.52
C SER A 200 17.23 9.38 -17.91
N SER A 201 16.99 8.59 -18.97
CA SER A 201 17.42 8.93 -20.33
C SER A 201 16.33 8.91 -21.40
N ASN A 202 15.10 8.48 -21.07
CA ASN A 202 13.98 8.35 -22.02
C ASN A 202 14.28 7.46 -23.24
N VAL A 203 15.13 6.44 -23.09
CA VAL A 203 15.38 5.41 -24.11
C VAL A 203 14.59 4.13 -23.79
N GLN A 204 14.54 3.18 -24.73
CA GLN A 204 13.98 1.85 -24.46
C GLN A 204 14.64 1.27 -23.21
N HIS A 205 13.83 0.74 -22.29
CA HIS A 205 14.37 0.15 -21.08
C HIS A 205 15.22 -1.10 -21.43
N PRO A 206 16.48 -1.21 -20.96
CA PRO A 206 17.40 -2.27 -21.39
C PRO A 206 16.95 -3.68 -20.97
N ALA A 207 16.20 -3.80 -19.87
CA ALA A 207 15.63 -5.06 -19.42
C ALA A 207 14.33 -5.47 -20.15
N ALA A 208 13.78 -4.61 -21.01
CA ALA A 208 12.55 -4.89 -21.75
C ALA A 208 12.88 -5.50 -23.12
N ALA A 209 12.45 -6.74 -23.33
CA ALA A 209 12.59 -7.44 -24.61
C ALA A 209 11.85 -6.72 -25.76
N SER A 210 10.74 -6.05 -25.44
CA SER A 210 9.99 -5.19 -26.35
C SER A 210 9.96 -3.76 -25.80
N PRO A 211 10.13 -2.71 -26.64
CA PRO A 211 9.98 -1.32 -26.21
C PRO A 211 8.54 -0.94 -25.86
N MET A 212 7.56 -1.80 -26.20
CA MET A 212 6.14 -1.51 -26.10
C MET A 212 5.33 -2.75 -25.77
N LEU A 213 4.33 -2.56 -24.92
CA LEU A 213 3.29 -3.52 -24.59
C LEU A 213 2.02 -3.13 -25.34
N ARG A 214 1.27 -4.14 -25.81
CA ARG A 214 0.02 -3.93 -26.56
C ARG A 214 -1.08 -4.88 -26.09
N THR A 215 -2.31 -4.39 -26.11
CA THR A 215 -3.54 -5.21 -26.09
C THR A 215 -4.47 -4.69 -27.18
N SER A 216 -5.17 -5.60 -27.86
CA SER A 216 -6.14 -5.27 -28.90
C SER A 216 -7.36 -4.59 -28.29
N THR A 217 -7.92 -3.61 -28.99
CA THR A 217 -9.19 -2.99 -28.59
C THR A 217 -10.01 -2.59 -29.82
N SER A 218 -11.31 -2.84 -29.76
CA SER A 218 -12.23 -2.47 -30.84
C SER A 218 -12.66 -1.00 -30.76
N PHE A 219 -12.49 -0.35 -29.60
CA PHE A 219 -13.01 0.98 -29.32
C PHE A 219 -12.00 1.88 -28.61
N PRO A 220 -12.10 3.21 -28.79
CA PRO A 220 -11.23 4.15 -28.09
C PRO A 220 -11.32 4.03 -26.56
N MET A 221 -10.19 4.23 -25.90
CA MET A 221 -10.11 4.27 -24.45
C MET A 221 -10.59 5.61 -23.90
N ASN A 222 -11.47 5.60 -22.90
CA ASN A 222 -12.02 6.80 -22.27
C ASN A 222 -11.36 7.17 -20.94
N SER A 223 -10.69 6.23 -20.26
CA SER A 223 -10.00 6.40 -18.98
C SER A 223 -9.13 5.18 -18.70
N ALA A 224 -8.05 5.36 -17.94
CA ALA A 224 -7.11 4.32 -17.59
C ALA A 224 -6.47 4.59 -16.24
N PHE A 225 -6.04 3.52 -15.57
CA PHE A 225 -5.17 3.53 -14.41
C PHE A 225 -4.08 2.48 -14.64
N ILE A 226 -2.83 2.87 -14.44
CA ILE A 226 -1.66 2.00 -14.66
C ILE A 226 -0.84 1.86 -13.36
N GLN A 227 -0.35 0.65 -13.09
CA GLN A 227 0.45 0.33 -11.91
C GLN A 227 1.64 -0.55 -12.33
N ILE A 228 2.81 -0.32 -11.72
CA ILE A 228 3.99 -1.19 -11.84
C ILE A 228 4.16 -1.94 -10.51
N VAL A 229 4.36 -3.25 -10.58
CA VAL A 229 4.69 -4.08 -9.42
C VAL A 229 5.76 -5.10 -9.82
N ASP A 230 7.00 -4.90 -9.33
CA ASP A 230 8.13 -5.79 -9.64
C ASP A 230 8.35 -5.92 -11.17
N ASP A 231 8.05 -7.09 -11.74
CA ASP A 231 8.24 -7.44 -13.14
C ASP A 231 6.97 -7.28 -13.99
N VAL A 232 5.87 -6.79 -13.42
CA VAL A 232 4.58 -6.63 -14.12
C VAL A 232 4.12 -5.18 -14.20
N VAL A 233 3.48 -4.86 -15.33
CA VAL A 233 2.69 -3.65 -15.55
C VAL A 233 1.25 -4.09 -15.66
N GLY A 234 0.38 -3.54 -14.82
CA GLY A 234 -1.07 -3.75 -14.91
C GLY A 234 -1.79 -2.47 -15.22
N MET A 235 -2.84 -2.57 -16.03
CA MET A 235 -3.67 -1.46 -16.43
C MET A 235 -5.14 -1.86 -16.40
N MET A 236 -5.95 -1.06 -15.73
CA MET A 236 -7.41 -1.10 -15.86
C MET A 236 -7.81 0.10 -16.70
N PHE A 237 -8.65 -0.14 -17.70
CA PHE A 237 -9.10 0.92 -18.59
C PHE A 237 -10.53 0.67 -19.04
N TRP A 238 -11.20 1.73 -19.47
CA TRP A 238 -12.54 1.65 -20.01
C TRP A 238 -12.51 2.05 -21.47
N THR A 239 -13.15 1.25 -22.31
CA THR A 239 -13.33 1.52 -23.72
C THR A 239 -14.75 2.01 -23.97
N GLU A 240 -14.92 2.81 -25.02
CA GLU A 240 -16.26 3.17 -25.49
C GLU A 240 -17.04 1.90 -25.84
N LEU A 241 -18.32 1.83 -25.45
CA LEU A 241 -19.25 0.74 -25.79
C LEU A 241 -18.96 -0.67 -25.20
N GLU A 242 -17.70 -1.02 -24.95
CA GLU A 242 -17.27 -2.33 -24.41
C GLU A 242 -17.13 -2.36 -22.88
N GLY A 243 -16.97 -1.20 -22.22
CA GLY A 243 -16.90 -1.12 -20.76
C GLY A 243 -15.48 -1.32 -20.20
N GLY A 244 -15.38 -1.89 -19.00
CA GLY A 244 -14.10 -2.02 -18.29
C GLY A 244 -13.29 -3.23 -18.77
N ARG A 245 -11.98 -3.06 -18.92
CA ARG A 245 -11.00 -4.10 -19.25
C ARG A 245 -9.81 -4.05 -18.30
N ILE A 246 -9.16 -5.19 -18.09
CA ILE A 246 -7.92 -5.32 -17.31
C ILE A 246 -6.89 -6.03 -18.18
N ALA A 247 -5.73 -5.41 -18.32
CA ALA A 247 -4.58 -6.03 -18.97
C ALA A 247 -3.36 -5.99 -18.05
N ILE A 248 -2.66 -7.12 -17.91
CA ILE A 248 -1.43 -7.26 -17.13
C ILE A 248 -0.38 -7.89 -18.02
N TRP A 249 0.79 -7.28 -18.08
CA TRP A 249 1.92 -7.77 -18.86
C TRP A 249 3.14 -8.01 -17.98
N SER A 250 3.96 -8.98 -18.36
CA SER A 250 5.36 -9.02 -17.95
C SER A 250 6.12 -8.00 -18.78
N TRP A 251 6.49 -6.86 -18.19
CA TRP A 251 7.10 -5.77 -18.96
C TRP A 251 8.50 -6.11 -19.46
N LYS A 252 9.20 -7.04 -18.78
CA LYS A 252 10.52 -7.54 -19.18
C LYS A 252 10.44 -8.43 -20.43
N THR A 253 9.38 -9.23 -20.56
CA THR A 253 9.25 -10.19 -21.69
C THR A 253 8.31 -9.71 -22.80
N GLY A 254 7.41 -8.76 -22.50
CA GLY A 254 6.34 -8.31 -23.39
C GLY A 254 5.12 -9.23 -23.42
N LYS A 255 5.12 -10.34 -22.67
CA LYS A 255 4.00 -11.29 -22.63
C LYS A 255 2.79 -10.70 -21.89
N ILE A 256 1.60 -10.95 -22.41
CA ILE A 256 0.33 -10.74 -21.72
C ILE A 256 0.17 -11.88 -20.71
N LEU A 257 -0.07 -11.52 -19.45
CA LEU A 257 -0.33 -12.45 -18.34
C LEU A 257 -1.81 -12.49 -17.96
N VAL A 258 -2.54 -11.40 -18.23
CA VAL A 258 -3.99 -11.27 -18.01
C VAL A 258 -4.52 -10.33 -19.09
N ASP A 259 -5.57 -10.72 -19.81
CA ASP A 259 -6.38 -9.85 -20.67
C ASP A 259 -7.85 -10.20 -20.46
N LEU A 260 -8.56 -9.37 -19.71
CA LEU A 260 -9.95 -9.59 -19.36
C LEU A 260 -10.79 -8.46 -19.91
N ASP A 261 -11.77 -8.81 -20.73
CA ASP A 261 -12.82 -7.92 -21.22
C ASP A 261 -14.11 -8.05 -20.40
N VAL A 262 -15.17 -7.39 -20.84
CA VAL A 262 -16.48 -7.40 -20.18
C VAL A 262 -17.13 -8.77 -20.08
N ASP A 263 -16.79 -9.72 -20.97
CA ASP A 263 -17.35 -11.07 -20.97
C ASP A 263 -16.69 -11.95 -19.89
N HIS A 264 -15.43 -11.65 -19.57
CA HIS A 264 -14.65 -12.38 -18.56
C HIS A 264 -14.60 -11.65 -17.20
N LEU A 265 -14.88 -10.35 -17.18
CA LEU A 265 -14.90 -9.55 -15.97
C LEU A 265 -16.26 -9.65 -15.26
N PRO A 266 -16.25 -9.58 -13.92
CA PRO A 266 -17.47 -9.40 -13.17
C PRO A 266 -18.24 -8.16 -13.65
N PRO A 267 -19.57 -8.22 -13.79
CA PRO A 267 -20.34 -7.07 -14.24
C PRO A 267 -20.24 -5.94 -13.20
N ASN A 268 -20.07 -4.70 -13.66
CA ASN A 268 -19.95 -3.50 -12.84
C ASN A 268 -18.76 -3.51 -11.87
N ILE A 269 -17.58 -3.91 -12.36
CA ILE A 269 -16.33 -3.54 -11.68
C ILE A 269 -16.16 -2.01 -11.66
N SER A 270 -15.57 -1.52 -10.59
CA SER A 270 -15.42 -0.09 -10.32
C SER A 270 -13.96 0.35 -10.23
N ASP A 271 -13.07 -0.53 -9.76
CA ASP A 271 -11.66 -0.21 -9.59
C ASP A 271 -10.80 -1.49 -9.49
N PHE A 272 -9.49 -1.33 -9.59
CA PHE A 272 -8.46 -2.37 -9.63
C PHE A 272 -7.25 -1.99 -8.78
N SER A 273 -6.68 -2.96 -8.07
CA SER A 273 -5.38 -2.77 -7.42
C SER A 273 -4.63 -4.08 -7.25
N PHE A 274 -3.30 -4.04 -7.45
CA PHE A 274 -2.44 -5.14 -7.08
C PHE A 274 -2.40 -5.36 -5.57
N ILE A 275 -2.32 -6.63 -5.17
CA ILE A 275 -2.03 -7.10 -3.82
C ILE A 275 -0.55 -7.50 -3.70
N SER A 276 -0.04 -8.15 -4.74
CA SER A 276 1.36 -8.57 -4.89
C SER A 276 1.67 -8.71 -6.39
N ARG A 277 2.91 -9.06 -6.73
CA ARG A 277 3.33 -9.27 -8.14
C ARG A 277 2.56 -10.37 -8.90
N ARG A 278 1.82 -11.24 -8.20
CA ARG A 278 1.00 -12.34 -8.79
C ARG A 278 -0.41 -12.43 -8.19
N ALA A 279 -0.89 -11.34 -7.57
CA ALA A 279 -2.25 -11.27 -7.05
C ALA A 279 -2.81 -9.86 -7.17
N TYR A 280 -4.07 -9.73 -7.56
CA TYR A 280 -4.77 -8.44 -7.66
C TYR A 280 -6.19 -8.57 -7.13
N MET A 281 -6.86 -7.44 -6.99
CA MET A 281 -8.28 -7.39 -6.65
C MET A 281 -9.02 -6.37 -7.48
N VAL A 282 -10.32 -6.62 -7.63
CA VAL A 282 -11.27 -5.70 -8.25
C VAL A 282 -12.44 -5.45 -7.30
N THR A 283 -13.00 -4.25 -7.35
CA THR A 283 -14.17 -3.88 -6.56
C THR A 283 -15.44 -3.96 -7.41
N ARG A 284 -16.42 -4.73 -6.97
CA ARG A 284 -17.71 -4.91 -7.65
C ARG A 284 -18.81 -4.20 -6.88
N GLY A 285 -19.66 -3.42 -7.57
CA GLY A 285 -20.76 -2.68 -6.94
C GLY A 285 -22.10 -3.43 -6.85
N MET A 286 -22.29 -4.50 -7.63
CA MET A 286 -23.54 -5.26 -7.70
C MET A 286 -23.78 -6.10 -6.42
N GLY A 287 -25.05 -6.31 -6.06
CA GLY A 287 -25.43 -7.28 -5.01
C GLY A 287 -24.92 -6.93 -3.61
N GLY A 288 -24.88 -5.64 -3.25
CA GLY A 288 -24.34 -5.16 -1.97
C GLY A 288 -22.84 -4.83 -2.00
N GLY A 289 -22.15 -5.33 -3.02
CA GLY A 289 -20.75 -5.06 -3.32
C GLY A 289 -19.78 -6.04 -2.68
N ALA A 290 -18.63 -6.22 -3.32
CA ALA A 290 -17.58 -7.13 -2.88
C ALA A 290 -16.20 -6.69 -3.36
N ILE A 291 -15.16 -7.10 -2.63
CA ILE A 291 -13.78 -7.10 -3.11
C ILE A 291 -13.47 -8.50 -3.61
N GLN A 292 -13.17 -8.64 -4.89
CA GLN A 292 -12.88 -9.92 -5.52
C GLN A 292 -11.37 -10.08 -5.69
N VAL A 293 -10.83 -11.19 -5.20
CA VAL A 293 -9.39 -11.46 -5.14
C VAL A 293 -9.02 -12.48 -6.20
N PHE A 294 -7.98 -12.19 -6.97
CA PHE A 294 -7.49 -13.04 -8.05
C PHE A 294 -5.99 -13.29 -7.93
N THR A 295 -5.54 -14.42 -8.44
CA THR A 295 -4.13 -14.72 -8.71
C THR A 295 -3.94 -15.02 -10.19
N PHE A 296 -2.72 -14.87 -10.68
CA PHE A 296 -2.36 -15.20 -12.05
C PHE A 296 -0.94 -15.78 -12.10
N GLY A 297 -0.66 -16.56 -13.15
CA GLY A 297 0.60 -17.23 -13.39
C GLY A 297 1.43 -16.55 -14.48
N GLU A 298 2.18 -17.36 -15.23
CA GLU A 298 3.01 -16.91 -16.35
C GLU A 298 2.29 -17.02 -17.70
N ASP A 299 1.23 -17.84 -17.76
CA ASP A 299 0.37 -17.99 -18.92
C ASP A 299 -0.98 -17.27 -18.71
N GLU A 300 -1.55 -16.74 -19.77
CA GLU A 300 -2.79 -15.92 -19.74
C GLU A 300 -4.00 -16.67 -19.14
N ASN A 301 -4.00 -18.00 -19.26
CA ASN A 301 -5.07 -18.86 -18.72
C ASN A 301 -4.90 -19.20 -17.24
N ASP A 302 -3.82 -18.76 -16.59
CA ASP A 302 -3.52 -19.06 -15.18
C ASP A 302 -4.28 -18.14 -14.20
N VAL A 303 -5.29 -17.39 -14.68
CA VAL A 303 -6.10 -16.52 -13.83
C VAL A 303 -7.04 -17.36 -12.98
N VAL A 304 -6.92 -17.20 -11.66
CA VAL A 304 -7.74 -17.93 -10.67
C VAL A 304 -8.47 -16.92 -9.81
N HIS A 305 -9.80 -17.04 -9.77
CA HIS A 305 -10.65 -16.32 -8.83
C HIS A 305 -10.59 -16.98 -7.44
N VAL A 306 -10.01 -16.30 -6.48
CA VAL A 306 -9.67 -16.85 -5.15
C VAL A 306 -10.79 -16.65 -4.14
N ALA A 307 -11.34 -15.44 -4.05
CA ALA A 307 -12.33 -15.12 -3.01
C ALA A 307 -13.17 -13.87 -3.36
N ASN A 308 -14.41 -13.88 -2.90
CA ASN A 308 -15.30 -12.73 -2.80
C ASN A 308 -15.40 -12.30 -1.33
N LEU A 309 -14.80 -11.16 -1.00
CA LEU A 309 -14.93 -10.53 0.32
C LEU A 309 -16.16 -9.60 0.29
N LEU A 310 -17.29 -10.08 0.83
CA LEU A 310 -18.56 -9.35 0.76
C LEU A 310 -18.53 -8.11 1.64
N LEU A 311 -19.00 -6.98 1.11
CA LEU A 311 -19.18 -5.73 1.87
C LEU A 311 -20.39 -5.83 2.81
N PRO A 312 -20.56 -4.88 3.75
CA PRO A 312 -21.70 -4.88 4.66
C PRO A 312 -23.05 -5.01 3.95
N PRO A 313 -23.98 -5.85 4.44
CA PRO A 313 -25.31 -6.00 3.87
C PRO A 313 -26.07 -4.66 3.82
N LEU A 314 -26.68 -4.38 2.67
CA LEU A 314 -27.41 -3.14 2.41
C LEU A 314 -28.92 -3.32 2.60
N LYS A 315 -29.63 -2.23 2.91
CA LYS A 315 -31.09 -2.19 2.87
C LYS A 315 -31.61 -2.26 1.43
N LEU A 316 -32.89 -2.63 1.29
CA LEU A 316 -33.58 -2.61 0.00
C LEU A 316 -33.48 -1.23 -0.67
N ARG A 317 -33.36 -1.23 -2.01
CA ARG A 317 -33.19 -0.02 -2.84
C ARG A 317 -31.94 0.81 -2.53
N THR A 318 -30.94 0.22 -1.87
CA THR A 318 -29.65 0.84 -1.64
C THR A 318 -28.60 0.23 -2.57
N HIS A 319 -27.82 1.07 -3.22
CA HIS A 319 -26.80 0.64 -4.18
C HIS A 319 -25.49 1.42 -3.98
N ILE A 320 -24.39 0.79 -4.36
CA ILE A 320 -23.09 1.46 -4.48
C ILE A 320 -23.10 2.26 -5.77
N VAL A 321 -22.84 3.57 -5.66
CA VAL A 321 -22.72 4.47 -6.82
C VAL A 321 -21.29 4.46 -7.35
N HIS A 322 -20.33 4.46 -6.43
CA HIS A 322 -18.92 4.56 -6.76
C HIS A 322 -18.11 3.87 -5.68
N SER A 323 -17.07 3.14 -6.08
CA SER A 323 -16.06 2.63 -5.18
C SER A 323 -14.68 2.72 -5.80
N ASN A 324 -13.70 3.10 -5.00
CA ASN A 324 -12.29 3.16 -5.40
C ASN A 324 -11.43 2.51 -4.33
N ILE A 325 -10.43 1.79 -4.76
CA ILE A 325 -9.47 1.13 -3.89
C ILE A 325 -8.07 1.70 -4.13
N HIS A 326 -7.41 2.09 -3.05
CA HIS A 326 -6.10 2.71 -3.13
C HIS A 326 -5.11 2.09 -2.14
N THR A 327 -3.85 2.02 -2.55
CA THR A 327 -2.71 1.69 -1.70
C THR A 327 -1.51 2.52 -2.16
N GLY A 328 -0.45 2.55 -1.34
CA GLY A 328 0.80 3.19 -1.73
C GLY A 328 1.40 2.52 -2.98
N PRO A 329 2.24 3.22 -3.75
CA PRO A 329 2.90 2.61 -4.90
C PRO A 329 3.82 1.46 -4.48
N PHE A 330 4.07 0.52 -5.39
CA PHE A 330 5.09 -0.52 -5.22
C PHE A 330 6.43 -0.03 -5.75
N VAL A 331 7.51 -0.56 -5.18
CA VAL A 331 8.86 -0.50 -5.74
C VAL A 331 9.42 -1.92 -5.78
N ALA A 332 10.13 -2.27 -6.85
CA ALA A 332 10.71 -3.61 -6.96
C ALA A 332 11.93 -3.78 -6.05
N ASP A 333 12.76 -2.74 -5.97
CA ASP A 333 14.03 -2.80 -5.26
C ASP A 333 14.11 -1.78 -4.10
N CYS A 334 15.11 -1.96 -3.25
CA CYS A 334 15.42 -1.01 -2.19
C CYS A 334 15.82 0.34 -2.81
N PRO A 335 15.18 1.48 -2.44
CA PRO A 335 15.56 2.78 -2.96
C PRO A 335 17.05 3.09 -2.68
N PRO A 336 17.80 3.63 -3.67
CA PRO A 336 19.22 3.92 -3.52
C PRO A 336 19.53 4.78 -2.30
N GLY A 337 20.62 4.45 -1.60
CA GLY A 337 21.10 5.22 -0.45
C GLY A 337 20.24 5.08 0.82
N THR A 338 19.31 4.12 0.88
CA THR A 338 18.53 3.86 2.09
C THR A 338 19.07 2.66 2.88
N PRO A 339 19.29 2.79 4.21
CA PRO A 339 19.77 1.68 5.05
C PRO A 339 18.71 0.59 5.31
N PHE A 340 17.44 0.96 5.19
CA PHE A 340 16.27 0.12 5.35
C PHE A 340 15.11 0.78 4.62
N TRP A 341 14.07 0.00 4.34
CA TRP A 341 12.96 0.41 3.50
C TRP A 341 11.68 -0.31 3.88
N THR A 342 10.54 0.22 3.46
CA THR A 342 9.21 -0.33 3.80
C THR A 342 9.05 -1.75 3.24
N ASN A 343 8.58 -2.69 4.06
CA ASN A 343 8.20 -4.01 3.59
C ASN A 343 6.98 -3.89 2.67
N GLN A 344 7.16 -4.23 1.38
CA GLN A 344 6.13 -4.11 0.35
C GLN A 344 4.96 -5.07 0.57
N GLU A 345 5.10 -6.09 1.42
CA GLU A 345 4.02 -7.03 1.75
C GLU A 345 3.13 -6.53 2.89
N GLU A 346 3.57 -5.51 3.65
CA GLU A 346 2.95 -5.01 4.87
C GLU A 346 2.33 -3.62 4.62
N ARG A 347 1.13 -3.62 4.03
CA ARG A 347 0.50 -2.41 3.47
C ARG A 347 -0.95 -2.23 3.89
N MET A 348 -1.40 -0.99 3.85
CA MET A 348 -2.82 -0.64 3.98
C MET A 348 -3.47 -0.44 2.61
N TYR A 349 -4.73 -0.83 2.54
CA TYR A 349 -5.68 -0.49 1.49
C TYR A 349 -6.75 0.41 2.06
N VAL A 350 -7.18 1.36 1.24
CA VAL A 350 -8.28 2.28 1.51
C VAL A 350 -9.32 2.08 0.43
N LEU A 351 -10.47 1.51 0.80
CA LEU A 351 -11.63 1.40 -0.05
C LEU A 351 -12.59 2.56 0.26
N SER A 352 -12.70 3.52 -0.64
CA SER A 352 -13.73 4.56 -0.58
C SER A 352 -15.00 4.05 -1.25
N VAL A 353 -16.14 4.10 -0.56
CA VAL A 353 -17.44 3.68 -1.12
C VAL A 353 -18.47 4.77 -0.91
N GLN A 354 -19.18 5.14 -1.98
CA GLN A 354 -20.32 6.03 -1.96
C GLN A 354 -21.61 5.25 -2.22
N TYR A 355 -22.58 5.41 -1.32
CA TYR A 355 -23.88 4.75 -1.41
C TYR A 355 -24.96 5.74 -1.83
N ILE A 356 -26.05 5.22 -2.37
CA ILE A 356 -27.30 5.94 -2.54
C ILE A 356 -28.45 5.04 -2.13
N GLN A 357 -29.40 5.58 -1.36
CA GLN A 357 -30.70 4.97 -1.16
C GLN A 357 -31.69 5.65 -2.11
N VAL A 358 -32.35 4.85 -2.96
CA VAL A 358 -33.33 5.35 -3.91
C VAL A 358 -34.69 5.40 -3.23
N ASP A 359 -35.04 6.57 -2.71
CA ASP A 359 -36.38 6.89 -2.23
C ASP A 359 -37.14 7.68 -3.31
N PRO A 360 -38.33 7.22 -3.76
CA PRO A 360 -39.15 7.95 -4.73
C PRO A 360 -39.60 9.34 -4.24
N ASP A 361 -39.75 9.52 -2.93
CA ASP A 361 -40.43 10.69 -2.35
C ASP A 361 -39.47 11.72 -1.75
N ALA A 362 -38.16 11.43 -1.71
CA ALA A 362 -37.14 12.33 -1.19
C ALA A 362 -35.81 12.20 -1.97
N PRO A 363 -35.06 13.30 -2.18
CA PRO A 363 -33.72 13.21 -2.76
C PRO A 363 -32.80 12.40 -1.82
N GLY A 364 -32.35 11.24 -2.31
CA GLY A 364 -31.52 10.31 -1.53
C GLY A 364 -30.18 10.93 -1.13
N ALA A 365 -29.88 10.91 0.17
CA ALA A 365 -28.55 11.23 0.68
C ALA A 365 -27.51 10.29 0.05
N ARG A 366 -26.30 10.80 -0.20
CA ARG A 366 -25.19 10.04 -0.80
C ARG A 366 -24.00 9.89 0.14
N PRO A 367 -24.15 9.20 1.29
CA PRO A 367 -23.09 9.08 2.26
C PRO A 367 -21.89 8.32 1.67
N ARG A 368 -20.70 8.71 2.11
CA ARG A 368 -19.44 8.10 1.71
C ARG A 368 -18.67 7.62 2.94
N PHE A 369 -18.02 6.48 2.79
CA PHE A 369 -17.22 5.86 3.82
C PHE A 369 -15.86 5.44 3.27
N CYS A 370 -14.86 5.43 4.14
CA CYS A 370 -13.57 4.78 3.88
C CYS A 370 -13.48 3.52 4.73
N LEU A 371 -13.11 2.41 4.11
CA LEU A 371 -12.81 1.16 4.76
C LEU A 371 -11.29 0.90 4.64
N PHE A 372 -10.63 0.73 5.78
CA PHE A 372 -9.20 0.49 5.88
C PHE A 372 -8.94 -0.97 6.23
N PHE A 373 -8.05 -1.63 5.51
CA PHE A 373 -7.66 -3.01 5.80
C PHE A 373 -6.23 -3.31 5.34
N LYS A 374 -5.62 -4.34 5.93
CA LYS A 374 -4.24 -4.75 5.62
C LYS A 374 -4.18 -5.67 4.39
N SER A 375 -3.08 -5.61 3.64
CA SER A 375 -2.73 -6.56 2.57
C SER A 375 -2.81 -8.02 3.01
N SER A 376 -2.50 -8.29 4.29
CA SER A 376 -2.61 -9.61 4.89
C SER A 376 -4.03 -10.20 4.83
N THR A 377 -5.07 -9.36 4.78
CA THR A 377 -6.48 -9.78 4.74
C THR A 377 -6.81 -10.53 3.45
N PRO A 378 -6.67 -9.96 2.23
CA PRO A 378 -6.88 -10.74 1.01
C PRO A 378 -5.82 -11.84 0.82
N LEU A 379 -4.56 -11.62 1.21
CA LEU A 379 -3.50 -12.63 1.08
C LEU A 379 -3.75 -13.91 1.91
N ARG A 380 -4.51 -13.81 3.02
CA ARG A 380 -4.88 -15.01 3.80
C ARG A 380 -5.72 -15.98 2.97
N TYR A 381 -6.59 -15.47 2.10
CA TYR A 381 -7.44 -16.27 1.23
C TYR A 381 -6.67 -16.82 0.04
N VAL A 382 -5.68 -16.08 -0.48
CA VAL A 382 -4.74 -16.60 -1.47
C VAL A 382 -3.98 -17.82 -0.92
N ARG A 383 -3.43 -17.72 0.30
CA ARG A 383 -2.77 -18.85 0.96
C ARG A 383 -3.72 -20.02 1.19
N LYS A 384 -4.91 -19.76 1.76
CA LYS A 384 -5.94 -20.77 2.00
C LYS A 384 -6.36 -21.49 0.72
N HIS A 385 -6.53 -20.76 -0.40
CA HIS A 385 -6.89 -21.34 -1.69
C HIS A 385 -5.78 -22.23 -2.25
N ARG A 386 -4.51 -21.81 -2.12
CA ARG A 386 -3.36 -22.63 -2.54
C ARG A 386 -3.24 -23.93 -1.75
N GLU A 387 -3.52 -23.87 -0.44
CA GLU A 387 -3.45 -25.02 0.47
C GLU A 387 -4.62 -25.99 0.26
N GLN A 388 -5.85 -25.47 0.12
CA GLN A 388 -7.07 -26.27 0.06
C GLN A 388 -7.46 -26.71 -1.35
N ARG A 389 -7.04 -25.95 -2.38
CA ARG A 389 -7.36 -26.18 -3.81
C ARG A 389 -8.87 -26.43 -4.04
N PRO A 390 -9.75 -25.52 -3.61
CA PRO A 390 -11.18 -25.66 -3.88
C PRO A 390 -11.47 -25.56 -5.39
N GLU A 391 -12.63 -26.07 -5.82
CA GLU A 391 -13.08 -25.97 -7.21
C GLU A 391 -13.53 -24.55 -7.61
N GLY A 392 -13.72 -23.64 -6.65
CA GLY A 392 -14.15 -22.27 -6.92
C GLY A 392 -13.74 -21.28 -5.83
N ALA A 393 -14.07 -20.01 -6.06
CA ALA A 393 -13.72 -18.92 -5.15
C ALA A 393 -14.45 -19.03 -3.81
N PHE A 394 -13.78 -18.67 -2.72
CA PHE A 394 -14.44 -18.56 -1.42
C PHE A 394 -15.45 -17.41 -1.42
N GLU A 395 -16.67 -17.65 -0.95
CA GLU A 395 -17.61 -16.56 -0.63
C GLU A 395 -17.51 -16.25 0.86
N VAL A 396 -17.02 -15.06 1.19
CA VAL A 396 -16.64 -14.68 2.54
C VAL A 396 -17.59 -13.59 3.04
N PRO A 397 -18.51 -13.92 3.96
CA PRO A 397 -19.44 -12.94 4.54
C PRO A 397 -18.71 -11.85 5.30
N TRP A 398 -19.29 -10.63 5.30
CA TRP A 398 -18.77 -9.48 6.04
C TRP A 398 -18.37 -9.84 7.48
N ASP A 399 -19.22 -10.57 8.20
CA ASP A 399 -19.01 -10.92 9.61
C ASP A 399 -17.74 -11.78 9.86
N GLU A 400 -17.20 -12.45 8.83
CA GLU A 400 -15.98 -13.25 8.94
C GLU A 400 -14.70 -12.42 8.74
N TRP A 401 -14.72 -11.40 7.86
CA TRP A 401 -13.50 -10.68 7.47
C TRP A 401 -13.47 -9.20 7.84
N GLY A 402 -14.65 -8.58 7.96
CA GLY A 402 -14.84 -7.15 8.18
C GLY A 402 -14.57 -6.71 9.62
N PRO A 403 -15.36 -7.14 10.62
CA PRO A 403 -15.38 -6.50 11.94
C PRO A 403 -14.02 -6.35 12.64
N GLN A 404 -13.18 -7.39 12.60
CA GLN A 404 -11.85 -7.37 13.22
C GLN A 404 -10.73 -6.96 12.26
N GLY A 405 -10.90 -7.25 10.97
CA GLY A 405 -9.87 -7.04 9.95
C GLY A 405 -9.84 -5.63 9.36
N THR A 406 -10.80 -4.78 9.74
CA THR A 406 -11.01 -3.48 9.11
C THR A 406 -11.30 -2.36 10.11
N ARG A 407 -11.13 -1.12 9.65
CA ARG A 407 -11.67 0.09 10.29
C ARG A 407 -12.54 0.81 9.27
N MET A 408 -13.72 1.27 9.66
CA MET A 408 -14.59 2.06 8.78
C MET A 408 -14.78 3.46 9.36
N LEU A 409 -14.64 4.51 8.53
CA LEU A 409 -14.81 5.91 8.92
C LEU A 409 -15.71 6.65 7.92
N HIS A 410 -16.42 7.68 8.40
CA HIS A 410 -17.12 8.61 7.51
C HIS A 410 -16.12 9.39 6.64
N HIS A 411 -16.38 9.44 5.34
CA HIS A 411 -15.51 10.12 4.38
C HIS A 411 -16.22 11.38 3.87
N GLN A 412 -16.20 12.42 4.70
CA GLN A 412 -16.93 13.67 4.45
C GLN A 412 -16.27 14.55 3.39
N VAL A 413 -14.93 14.48 3.29
CA VAL A 413 -14.12 15.27 2.38
C VAL A 413 -13.40 14.31 1.44
N GLN A 414 -13.56 14.49 0.12
CA GLN A 414 -12.91 13.60 -0.84
C GLN A 414 -11.42 13.91 -0.98
N TYR A 415 -10.63 12.87 -1.26
CA TYR A 415 -9.25 13.04 -1.71
C TYR A 415 -9.21 13.81 -3.03
N GLN A 416 -8.53 14.96 -3.05
CA GLN A 416 -8.26 15.70 -4.28
C GLN A 416 -7.04 15.13 -5.03
N TRP A 417 -6.13 14.50 -4.29
CA TRP A 417 -4.89 13.94 -4.81
C TRP A 417 -4.71 12.52 -4.28
N LEU A 418 -4.22 11.62 -5.12
CA LEU A 418 -3.81 10.26 -4.77
C LEU A 418 -2.47 10.29 -4.03
N ARG A 419 -1.92 9.12 -3.69
CA ARG A 419 -0.64 8.97 -2.95
C ARG A 419 -0.73 9.42 -1.49
N TYR A 420 -1.90 9.22 -0.88
CA TYR A 420 -2.19 9.46 0.53
C TYR A 420 -1.98 8.21 1.41
N VAL A 421 -1.45 7.11 0.86
CA VAL A 421 -1.16 5.87 1.60
C VAL A 421 0.30 5.50 1.40
N HIS A 422 1.01 5.17 2.48
CA HIS A 422 2.35 4.59 2.42
C HIS A 422 2.57 3.62 3.59
N GLY A 423 2.90 2.36 3.26
CA GLY A 423 3.02 1.30 4.26
C GLY A 423 1.74 1.19 5.12
N HIS A 424 1.88 1.45 6.41
CA HIS A 424 0.79 1.41 7.40
C HIS A 424 0.15 2.77 7.69
N ARG A 425 0.58 3.84 7.02
CA ARG A 425 0.13 5.20 7.27
C ARG A 425 -0.77 5.70 6.16
N VAL A 426 -1.81 6.42 6.54
CA VAL A 426 -2.79 7.02 5.64
C VAL A 426 -3.02 8.48 6.02
N VAL A 427 -2.77 9.40 5.10
CA VAL A 427 -3.27 10.77 5.22
C VAL A 427 -4.77 10.75 4.99
N PHE A 428 -5.54 11.32 5.90
CA PHE A 428 -6.99 11.31 5.89
C PHE A 428 -7.54 12.74 6.03
N PRO A 429 -8.38 13.23 5.10
CA PRO A 429 -9.00 14.55 5.21
C PRO A 429 -10.20 14.50 6.15
N VAL A 430 -10.31 15.50 7.02
CA VAL A 430 -11.48 15.72 7.89
C VAL A 430 -12.05 17.12 7.69
N ALA A 431 -13.37 17.24 7.85
CA ALA A 431 -14.04 18.53 7.83
C ALA A 431 -13.66 19.34 9.08
N SER A 432 -13.26 20.60 8.90
CA SER A 432 -12.93 21.52 9.98
C SER A 432 -13.45 22.92 9.65
N GLY A 433 -14.71 23.19 10.02
CA GLY A 433 -15.38 24.45 9.67
C GLY A 433 -15.54 24.61 8.15
N SER A 434 -15.06 25.75 7.61
CA SER A 434 -15.04 26.03 6.17
C SER A 434 -13.81 25.46 5.44
N MET A 435 -12.86 24.86 6.16
CA MET A 435 -11.63 24.31 5.59
C MET A 435 -11.55 22.79 5.80
N HIS A 436 -10.61 22.17 5.09
CA HIS A 436 -10.23 20.78 5.30
C HIS A 436 -8.97 20.74 6.16
N GLN A 437 -8.96 19.88 7.16
CA GLN A 437 -7.77 19.56 7.94
C GLN A 437 -7.30 18.17 7.55
N MET A 438 -6.00 18.00 7.29
CA MET A 438 -5.43 16.69 7.06
C MET A 438 -4.91 16.11 8.38
N GLN A 439 -5.15 14.83 8.62
CA GLN A 439 -4.58 14.06 9.72
C GLN A 439 -3.90 12.81 9.19
N VAL A 440 -2.98 12.21 9.95
CA VAL A 440 -2.36 10.92 9.58
C VAL A 440 -2.90 9.84 10.49
N LEU A 441 -3.37 8.75 9.90
CA LEU A 441 -3.78 7.51 10.56
C LEU A 441 -2.62 6.51 10.44
N ASP A 442 -2.08 6.03 11.54
CA ASP A 442 -1.05 4.97 11.55
C ASP A 442 -1.62 3.67 12.11
N PHE A 443 -1.72 2.64 11.26
CA PHE A 443 -2.25 1.33 11.60
C PHE A 443 -1.18 0.35 12.11
N ASN A 444 0.06 0.82 12.30
CA ASN A 444 1.12 0.07 12.98
C ASN A 444 1.10 0.37 14.49
N ILE A 445 -0.02 0.03 15.15
CA ILE A 445 -0.15 0.08 16.61
C ILE A 445 0.72 -0.98 17.24
N ARG A 446 1.58 -0.55 18.16
CA ARG A 446 2.45 -1.44 18.94
C ARG A 446 2.02 -1.35 20.40
N LYS A 447 2.13 -2.48 21.12
CA LYS A 447 1.72 -2.60 22.53
C LYS A 447 2.91 -2.83 23.47
N SER A 448 4.15 -2.64 23.02
CA SER A 448 5.35 -3.02 23.78
C SER A 448 5.87 -1.91 24.69
N GLU A 449 6.34 -2.26 25.90
CA GLU A 449 6.98 -1.34 26.87
C GLU A 449 8.17 -0.55 26.29
N ARG A 450 8.88 -1.08 25.29
CA ARG A 450 9.96 -0.40 24.55
C ARG A 450 9.50 0.89 23.82
N GLN A 451 8.19 1.15 23.81
CA GLN A 451 7.54 2.29 23.18
C GLN A 451 7.12 3.36 24.19
N ALA A 452 7.32 3.16 25.50
CA ALA A 452 7.16 4.20 26.50
C ALA A 452 8.26 5.26 26.27
N LEU A 453 8.05 6.08 25.24
CA LEU A 453 8.69 7.38 25.09
C LEU A 453 8.28 8.16 26.33
N THR A 454 9.17 8.17 27.32
CA THR A 454 9.13 9.08 28.48
C THR A 454 9.27 10.55 28.06
N THR A 455 9.37 10.82 26.76
CA THR A 455 9.34 12.14 26.13
C THR A 455 7.91 12.52 25.77
N GLN A 456 7.49 13.70 26.23
CA GLN A 456 6.25 14.32 25.79
C GLN A 456 6.31 14.55 24.27
N PRO A 457 5.20 14.33 23.53
CA PRO A 457 5.12 14.72 22.13
C PRO A 457 5.42 16.21 21.95
N ASP A 458 5.78 16.63 20.74
CA ASP A 458 5.81 18.05 20.41
C ASP A 458 4.51 18.69 20.90
N SER A 459 4.63 19.76 21.67
CA SER A 459 3.50 20.56 22.17
C SER A 459 2.44 20.91 21.10
N ARG A 460 2.80 20.89 19.81
CA ARG A 460 1.90 21.16 18.67
C ARG A 460 1.20 19.92 18.12
N ALA A 461 1.73 18.72 18.36
CA ALA A 461 1.16 17.48 17.86
C ALA A 461 0.06 16.99 18.82
N ARG A 462 -1.10 16.64 18.26
CA ARG A 462 -2.16 15.95 19.00
C ARG A 462 -2.20 14.50 18.55
N ILE A 463 -2.06 13.59 19.51
CA ILE A 463 -1.96 12.15 19.28
C ILE A 463 -3.08 11.44 20.03
N GLU A 464 -3.81 10.58 19.34
CA GLU A 464 -4.92 9.82 19.89
C GLU A 464 -4.80 8.37 19.47
N VAL A 465 -4.88 7.44 20.43
CA VAL A 465 -4.87 6.00 20.15
C VAL A 465 -6.31 5.51 20.14
N VAL A 466 -6.71 4.89 19.04
CA VAL A 466 -8.03 4.25 18.88
C VAL A 466 -7.82 2.75 18.76
N ASP A 467 -7.94 2.04 19.87
CA ASP A 467 -7.78 0.59 19.97
C ASP A 467 -9.06 -0.15 20.37
N TYR A 468 -10.19 0.56 20.38
CA TYR A 468 -11.52 0.04 20.67
C TYR A 468 -12.40 -0.09 19.39
N PRO A 469 -13.43 -0.95 19.42
CA PRO A 469 -14.42 -1.03 18.34
C PRO A 469 -15.19 0.29 18.16
N SER A 470 -15.54 0.62 16.92
CA SER A 470 -16.40 1.76 16.58
C SER A 470 -17.55 1.32 15.67
N THR A 471 -18.73 1.85 15.92
CA THR A 471 -19.94 1.50 15.18
C THR A 471 -20.40 2.65 14.29
N ILE A 472 -20.60 2.36 13.01
CA ILE A 472 -21.27 3.26 12.07
C ILE A 472 -22.75 2.91 12.04
N SER A 473 -23.56 3.80 12.59
CA SER A 473 -25.02 3.76 12.45
C SER A 473 -25.41 4.57 11.21
N SER A 474 -25.83 3.89 10.16
CA SER A 474 -26.43 4.53 8.99
C SER A 474 -27.67 3.76 8.60
N ASP A 475 -28.76 4.05 9.32
CA ASP A 475 -30.03 3.33 9.23
C ASP A 475 -30.65 3.40 7.84
N ASN A 476 -30.21 4.31 6.98
CA ASN A 476 -30.71 4.43 5.62
C ASN A 476 -29.95 3.54 4.62
N ILE A 477 -28.75 3.03 4.99
CA ILE A 477 -27.85 2.33 4.08
C ILE A 477 -27.68 0.87 4.46
N PHE A 478 -27.24 0.61 5.70
CA PHE A 478 -26.88 -0.73 6.14
C PHE A 478 -28.07 -1.44 6.78
N LEU A 479 -28.14 -2.76 6.62
CA LEU A 479 -29.18 -3.58 7.21
C LEU A 479 -29.12 -3.56 8.75
N SER A 480 -27.90 -3.49 9.29
CA SER A 480 -27.58 -3.38 10.72
C SER A 480 -26.43 -2.38 10.93
N PRO A 481 -26.24 -1.85 12.16
CA PRO A 481 -25.07 -1.04 12.49
C PRO A 481 -23.77 -1.80 12.22
N ILE A 482 -22.77 -1.12 11.65
CA ILE A 482 -21.52 -1.74 11.23
C ILE A 482 -20.43 -1.46 12.26
N GLU A 483 -20.03 -2.48 13.01
CA GLU A 483 -18.93 -2.42 13.96
C GLU A 483 -17.61 -2.82 13.30
N THR A 484 -16.55 -2.02 13.53
CA THR A 484 -15.18 -2.30 13.06
C THR A 484 -14.15 -1.98 14.15
N SER A 485 -13.01 -2.67 14.17
CA SER A 485 -12.09 -2.65 15.33
C SER A 485 -10.59 -2.64 15.02
N LEU A 486 -10.17 -2.54 13.75
CA LEU A 486 -8.74 -2.43 13.42
C LEU A 486 -8.12 -1.19 14.11
N PRO A 487 -7.10 -1.33 14.96
CA PRO A 487 -6.59 -0.24 15.78
C PRO A 487 -5.68 0.70 14.99
N TYR A 488 -5.65 1.98 15.37
CA TYR A 488 -4.81 2.99 14.72
C TYR A 488 -4.52 4.19 15.65
N CYS A 489 -3.42 4.88 15.38
CA CYS A 489 -3.09 6.17 15.99
C CYS A 489 -3.52 7.30 15.05
N ILE A 490 -4.01 8.40 15.61
CA ILE A 490 -4.30 9.63 14.87
C ILE A 490 -3.26 10.67 15.24
N TYR A 491 -2.66 11.28 14.22
CA TYR A 491 -1.72 12.38 14.35
C TYR A 491 -2.29 13.64 13.69
N ARG A 492 -2.34 14.74 14.44
CA ARG A 492 -2.85 16.03 13.96
C ARG A 492 -1.88 17.16 14.27
N ARG A 493 -1.81 18.10 13.33
CA ARG A 493 -1.09 19.37 13.45
C ARG A 493 -1.82 20.47 12.68
N ASP A 494 -1.66 21.70 13.12
CA ASP A 494 -2.28 22.86 12.46
C ASP A 494 -1.55 23.21 11.16
N GLU A 495 -0.26 22.89 11.05
CA GLU A 495 0.52 23.08 9.84
C GLU A 495 0.02 22.26 8.64
N LEU A 496 -0.83 21.24 8.86
CA LEU A 496 -1.47 20.45 7.80
C LEU A 496 -2.78 21.06 7.29
N GLN A 497 -3.14 22.27 7.72
CA GLN A 497 -4.30 23.00 7.22
C GLN A 497 -3.95 23.82 5.98
N GLY A 498 -4.93 24.01 5.09
CA GLY A 498 -4.81 24.92 3.94
C GLY A 498 -4.06 24.37 2.71
N PHE A 499 -3.67 23.10 2.72
CA PHE A 499 -3.23 22.40 1.51
C PHE A 499 -4.43 21.84 0.73
N SER A 500 -4.33 21.81 -0.59
CA SER A 500 -5.30 21.17 -1.47
C SER A 500 -5.31 19.64 -1.33
N GLY A 501 -4.14 19.07 -1.04
CA GLY A 501 -3.95 17.67 -0.71
C GLY A 501 -2.63 17.47 0.01
N VAL A 502 -2.50 16.36 0.71
CA VAL A 502 -1.24 15.94 1.33
C VAL A 502 -0.95 14.52 0.87
N MET A 503 0.21 14.32 0.25
CA MET A 503 0.74 13.01 -0.10
C MET A 503 1.69 12.53 0.99
N ILE A 504 2.01 11.24 0.98
CA ILE A 504 2.89 10.62 1.96
C ILE A 504 3.85 9.63 1.28
N ASP A 505 5.10 9.62 1.74
CA ASP A 505 6.04 8.53 1.55
C ASP A 505 6.64 8.11 2.91
N GLU A 506 7.63 7.20 2.93
CA GLU A 506 8.20 6.70 4.20
C GLU A 506 8.78 7.82 5.09
N ARG A 507 9.32 8.89 4.48
CA ARG A 507 10.13 9.90 5.16
C ARG A 507 9.50 11.30 5.12
N ARG A 508 8.43 11.50 4.34
CA ARG A 508 7.90 12.82 4.02
C ARG A 508 6.38 12.85 4.06
N LEU A 509 5.86 13.98 4.50
CA LEU A 509 4.53 14.47 4.15
C LEU A 509 4.71 15.60 3.13
N ILE A 510 3.93 15.57 2.05
CA ILE A 510 4.10 16.49 0.92
C ILE A 510 2.78 17.24 0.74
N GLY A 511 2.73 18.47 1.26
CA GLY A 511 1.57 19.35 1.11
C GLY A 511 1.56 20.04 -0.27
N LEU A 512 0.43 19.93 -0.96
CA LEU A 512 0.22 20.52 -2.28
C LEU A 512 -0.53 21.84 -2.16
N LYS A 513 0.10 22.89 -2.68
CA LYS A 513 -0.49 24.23 -2.76
C LYS A 513 -0.62 24.60 -4.23
N VAL A 514 -1.86 24.71 -4.69
CA VAL A 514 -2.23 25.12 -6.04
C VAL A 514 -2.40 26.63 -6.09
#